data_AF-A0A4Q9GNY9-F1
#
_entry.id   AF-A0A4Q9GNY9-F1
#
_cell.length_a   1.000
_cell.length_b   1.000
_cell.length_c   1.000
_cell.angle_alpha   90.00
_cell.angle_beta   90.00
_cell.angle_gamma   90.00
#
_symmetry.space_group_name_H-M   'P 1'
#
loop_
_entity.id
_entity.type
_entity.pdbx_description
1 polymer ?
#
loop_
_entity_poly.entity_id
_entity_poly.type
_entity_poly.pdbx_seq_one_letter_code
_entity_poly.pdbx_strand_id
1 'polypeptide(L)'
;MPEITLLFIITLLAGGLSLYDGIVRLRGRGNSSILAIAELVLGALLLLSLFVAALNFALVPILLLITLLIIIFLPGKGRSARTITIIAAVLTAVLVLTSLGWLNIPGF
;
A
#
# COMPACT_ATOMS: atom_id res chain seq x y z
N MET A 1 1.88 -9.62 -21.60
CA MET A 1 0.67 -9.64 -20.74
C MET A 1 1.14 -9.90 -19.32
N PRO A 2 0.65 -9.19 -18.30
CA PRO A 2 1.03 -9.50 -16.92
C PRO A 2 0.65 -10.96 -16.63
N GLU A 3 1.64 -11.77 -16.25
CA GLU A 3 1.38 -13.13 -15.79
C GLU A 3 0.72 -13.05 -14.40
N ILE A 4 -0.31 -13.85 -14.17
CA ILE A 4 -1.01 -13.88 -12.88
C ILE A 4 -0.11 -14.64 -11.89
N THR A 5 0.77 -13.90 -11.23
CA THR A 5 1.70 -14.42 -10.22
C THR A 5 1.18 -14.10 -8.82
N LEU A 6 1.69 -14.80 -7.80
CA LEU A 6 1.35 -14.49 -6.41
C LEU A 6 1.71 -13.02 -6.07
N LEU A 7 2.83 -12.53 -6.61
CA LEU A 7 3.27 -11.15 -6.43
C LEU A 7 2.29 -10.14 -7.05
N PHE A 8 1.73 -10.46 -8.22
CA PHE A 8 0.68 -9.64 -8.86
C PHE A 8 -0.54 -9.52 -7.96
N ILE A 9 -1.01 -10.64 -7.40
CA ILE A 9 -2.16 -10.67 -6.48
C ILE A 9 -1.86 -9.85 -5.23
N ILE A 10 -0.68 -10.01 -4.62
CA ILE A 10 -0.28 -9.25 -3.43
C ILE A 10 -0.23 -7.75 -3.74
N THR A 11 0.32 -7.35 -4.89
CA THR A 11 0.39 -5.94 -5.31
C THR A 11 -0.99 -5.34 -5.51
N LEU A 12 -1.88 -6.08 -6.17
CA LEU A 12 -3.26 -5.66 -6.40
C LEU A 12 -4.02 -5.47 -5.08
N LEU A 13 -3.89 -6.43 -4.15
CA LEU A 13 -4.53 -6.36 -2.84
C LEU A 13 -3.94 -5.24 -1.98
N ALA A 14 -2.62 -5.08 -1.95
CA ALA A 14 -1.95 -4.01 -1.20
C ALA A 14 -2.41 -2.63 -1.69
N GLY A 15 -2.34 -2.39 -3.00
CA GLY A 15 -2.76 -1.11 -3.59
C GLY A 15 -4.26 -0.87 -3.45
N GLY A 16 -5.08 -1.90 -3.67
CA GLY A 16 -6.54 -1.81 -3.56
C GLY A 16 -7.03 -1.54 -2.14
N LEU A 17 -6.49 -2.22 -1.13
CA LEU A 17 -6.84 -1.99 0.27
C LEU A 17 -6.40 -0.61 0.74
N SER A 18 -5.20 -0.17 0.34
CA SER A 18 -4.70 1.17 0.66
C SER A 18 -5.55 2.27 0.01
N LEU A 19 -5.95 2.09 -1.25
CA LEU A 19 -6.88 3.02 -1.91
C LEU A 19 -8.22 3.10 -1.19
N TYR A 20 -8.79 1.93 -0.84
CA TYR A 20 -10.04 1.87 -0.10
C TYR A 20 -9.93 2.60 1.24
N ASP A 21 -8.90 2.32 2.04
CA ASP A 21 -8.71 2.93 3.35
C ASP A 21 -8.47 4.44 3.22
N GLY A 22 -7.62 4.87 2.29
CA GLY A 22 -7.40 6.29 1.98
C GLY A 22 -8.70 7.03 1.60
N ILE A 23 -9.55 6.45 0.75
CA ILE A 23 -10.86 7.03 0.39
C ILE A 23 -11.76 7.13 1.63
N VAL A 24 -11.87 6.07 2.43
CA VAL A 24 -12.71 6.05 3.63
C VAL A 24 -12.25 7.12 4.62
N ARG A 25 -10.94 7.27 4.83
CA ARG A 25 -10.37 8.29 5.71
C ARG A 25 -10.64 9.71 5.21
N LEU A 26 -10.49 9.95 3.91
CA LEU A 26 -10.78 11.27 3.31
C LEU A 26 -12.27 11.63 3.35
N ARG A 27 -13.17 10.64 3.35
CA ARG A 27 -14.63 10.85 3.49
C ARG A 27 -15.06 11.15 4.94
N GLY A 28 -14.26 10.78 5.93
CA GLY A 28 -14.54 11.06 7.33
C GLY A 28 -14.48 12.56 7.62
N ARG A 29 -15.63 13.18 7.92
CA ARG A 29 -15.75 14.60 8.31
C ARG A 29 -14.87 14.91 9.52
N GLY A 30 -13.69 15.46 9.29
CA GLY A 30 -12.96 16.19 10.35
C GLY A 30 -11.44 16.25 10.25
N ASN A 31 -10.76 15.42 9.45
CA ASN A 31 -9.31 15.55 9.33
C ASN A 31 -8.77 14.93 8.04
N SER A 32 -8.86 15.67 6.92
CA SER A 32 -8.14 15.36 5.68
C SER A 32 -6.63 15.52 5.94
N SER A 33 -6.04 14.54 6.61
CA SER A 33 -4.63 14.54 6.93
C SER A 33 -3.82 14.31 5.64
N ILE A 34 -2.66 14.97 5.56
CA ILE A 34 -1.67 14.74 4.50
C ILE A 34 -1.36 13.24 4.33
N LEU A 35 -1.41 12.46 5.41
CA LEU A 35 -1.21 11.01 5.37
C LEU A 35 -2.29 10.27 4.57
N ALA A 36 -3.56 10.66 4.70
CA ALA A 36 -4.65 10.01 3.96
C ALA A 36 -4.56 10.30 2.45
N ILE A 37 -4.10 11.51 2.08
CA ILE A 37 -3.82 11.87 0.68
C ILE A 37 -2.61 11.06 0.18
N ALA A 38 -1.54 11.00 0.96
CA ALA A 38 -0.34 10.24 0.61
C ALA A 38 -0.65 8.75 0.41
N GLU A 39 -1.42 8.15 1.31
CA GLU A 39 -1.89 6.77 1.21
C GLU A 39 -2.67 6.54 -0.08
N LEU A 40 -3.65 7.39 -0.39
CA LEU A 40 -4.44 7.31 -1.61
C LEU A 40 -3.57 7.38 -2.88
N VAL A 41 -2.67 8.37 -2.95
CA VAL A 41 -1.82 8.59 -4.11
C VAL A 41 -0.83 7.45 -4.29
N LEU A 42 -0.18 7.00 -3.20
CA LEU A 42 0.78 5.90 -3.25
C LEU A 42 0.10 4.56 -3.56
N GLY A 43 -1.09 4.32 -3.04
CA GLY A 43 -1.91 3.17 -3.41
C GLY A 43 -2.27 3.16 -4.90
N ALA A 44 -2.67 4.32 -5.45
CA ALA A 44 -2.93 4.46 -6.88
C ALA A 44 -1.67 4.25 -7.73
N LEU A 45 -0.54 4.81 -7.33
CA LEU A 45 0.74 4.62 -8.01
C LEU A 45 1.20 3.16 -7.96
N LEU A 46 0.95 2.45 -6.86
CA LEU A 46 1.26 1.03 -6.74
C LEU A 46 0.40 0.17 -7.68
N LEU A 47 -0.87 0.52 -7.87
CA LEU A 47 -1.70 -0.15 -8.88
C LEU A 47 -1.27 0.18 -10.31
N LEU A 48 -0.89 1.44 -10.57
CA LEU A 48 -0.38 1.85 -11.87
C LEU A 48 0.96 1.17 -12.21
N SER A 49 1.78 0.83 -11.21
CA SER A 49 3.06 0.15 -11.45
C SER A 49 2.89 -1.23 -12.08
N LEU A 50 1.75 -1.89 -11.88
CA LEU A 50 1.41 -3.15 -12.56
C LEU A 50 1.37 -3.03 -14.08
N PHE A 51 1.15 -1.83 -14.61
CA PHE A 51 1.01 -1.57 -16.04
C PHE A 51 2.14 -0.73 -16.62
N VAL A 52 2.93 -0.07 -15.77
CA VAL A 52 3.97 0.87 -16.19
C VAL A 52 5.31 0.47 -15.58
N ALA A 53 6.16 -0.17 -16.39
CA ALA A 53 7.48 -0.62 -15.95
C ALA A 53 8.42 0.52 -15.50
N ALA A 54 8.20 1.75 -15.98
CA ALA A 54 8.96 2.93 -15.56
C ALA A 54 8.63 3.39 -14.13
N LEU A 55 7.52 2.93 -13.54
CA LEU A 55 7.25 3.18 -12.13
C LEU A 55 8.13 2.25 -11.30
N ASN A 56 9.12 2.83 -10.63
CA ASN A 56 10.09 2.09 -9.84
C ASN A 56 9.38 1.28 -8.74
N PHE A 57 9.30 -0.04 -8.95
CA PHE A 57 8.69 -1.02 -8.03
C PHE A 57 9.38 -1.06 -6.65
N ALA A 58 10.58 -0.49 -6.49
CA ALA A 58 11.21 -0.41 -5.18
C ALA A 58 10.67 0.78 -4.37
N LEU A 59 10.57 1.97 -4.98
CA LEU A 59 10.32 3.21 -4.24
C LEU A 59 8.86 3.37 -3.79
N VAL A 60 7.90 3.08 -4.67
CA VAL A 60 6.47 3.25 -4.37
C VAL A 60 6.01 2.43 -3.16
N PRO A 61 6.25 1.10 -3.08
CA PRO A 61 5.83 0.33 -1.93
C PRO A 61 6.59 0.71 -0.65
N ILE A 62 7.84 1.19 -0.74
CA ILE A 62 8.57 1.70 0.44
C ILE A 62 7.87 2.94 1.01
N LEU A 63 7.58 3.93 0.16
CA LEU A 63 6.89 5.15 0.60
C LEU A 63 5.49 4.84 1.14
N LEU A 64 4.79 3.89 0.51
CA LEU A 64 3.48 3.45 0.96
C LEU A 64 3.58 2.80 2.34
N LEU A 65 4.54 1.88 2.53
CA LEU A 65 4.76 1.21 3.80
C LEU A 65 5.04 2.22 4.91
N ILE A 66 5.93 3.17 4.69
CA ILE A 66 6.23 4.25 5.65
C ILE A 66 4.96 5.01 6.02
N THR A 67 4.16 5.40 5.02
CA THR A 67 2.90 6.11 5.25
C THR A 67 1.94 5.29 6.13
N LEU A 68 1.75 4.01 5.80
CA LEU A 68 0.87 3.11 6.57
C LEU A 68 1.37 2.90 8.00
N LEU A 69 2.69 2.75 8.20
CA LEU A 69 3.28 2.64 9.53
C LEU A 69 3.02 3.91 10.36
N ILE A 70 3.21 5.09 9.78
CA ILE A 70 2.89 6.34 10.47
C ILE A 70 1.40 6.36 10.84
N ILE A 71 0.50 5.99 9.94
CA ILE A 71 -0.95 5.92 10.22
C ILE A 71 -1.27 4.96 11.38
N ILE A 72 -0.60 3.81 11.44
CA ILE A 72 -0.81 2.79 12.48
C ILE A 72 -0.33 3.30 13.85
N PHE A 73 0.87 3.90 13.89
CA PHE A 73 1.51 4.33 15.13
C PHE A 73 1.06 5.71 15.62
N LEU A 74 0.49 6.55 14.76
CA LEU A 74 0.01 7.87 15.17
C LEU A 74 -1.17 7.72 16.15
N PRO A 75 -1.11 8.34 17.34
CA PRO A 75 -2.19 8.28 18.32
C PRO A 75 -3.39 9.12 17.82
N GLY A 76 -4.35 8.45 17.18
CA GLY A 76 -5.57 9.06 16.64
C GLY A 76 -6.76 8.10 16.72
N LYS A 77 -7.89 8.60 17.23
CA LYS A 77 -9.12 7.84 17.55
C LYS A 77 -9.62 7.00 16.37
N GLY A 78 -9.68 5.67 16.56
CA GLY A 78 -10.46 4.76 15.71
C GLY A 78 -9.87 3.36 15.59
N ARG A 79 -10.28 2.43 16.46
CA ARG A 79 -9.84 1.02 16.43
C ARG A 79 -10.27 0.27 15.15
N SER A 80 -11.39 0.65 14.52
CA SER A 80 -11.98 -0.11 13.39
C SER A 80 -11.24 0.09 12.05
N ALA A 81 -10.71 1.29 11.79
CA ALA A 81 -9.95 1.57 10.57
C ALA A 81 -8.56 0.90 10.56
N ARG A 82 -8.06 0.43 11.72
CA ARG A 82 -6.71 -0.14 11.82
C ARG A 82 -6.55 -1.49 11.13
N THR A 83 -7.59 -2.34 11.09
CA THR A 83 -7.42 -3.71 10.56
C THR A 83 -7.05 -3.71 9.08
N ILE A 84 -7.74 -2.88 8.28
CA ILE A 84 -7.46 -2.77 6.84
C ILE A 84 -6.07 -2.20 6.59
N THR A 85 -5.70 -1.14 7.32
CA THR A 85 -4.35 -0.56 7.24
C THR A 85 -3.27 -1.55 7.63
N ILE A 86 -3.49 -2.39 8.65
CA ILE A 86 -2.54 -3.42 9.06
C ILE A 86 -2.39 -4.49 7.97
N ILE A 87 -3.48 -4.98 7.40
CA ILE A 87 -3.43 -5.96 6.30
C ILE A 87 -2.69 -5.35 5.10
N ALA A 88 -3.03 -4.12 4.71
CA ALA A 88 -2.35 -3.41 3.65
C ALA A 88 -0.85 -3.27 3.95
N ALA A 89 -0.48 -2.88 5.17
CA ALA A 89 0.92 -2.72 5.59
C ALA A 89 1.70 -4.04 5.52
N VAL A 90 1.10 -5.16 5.93
CA VAL A 90 1.73 -6.49 5.83
C VAL A 90 1.96 -6.87 4.37
N LEU A 91 0.97 -6.70 3.51
CA LEU A 91 1.12 -7.00 2.08
C LEU A 91 2.16 -6.09 1.43
N THR A 92 2.15 -4.79 1.73
CA THR A 92 3.15 -3.84 1.24
C THR A 92 4.55 -4.21 1.77
N ALA A 93 4.69 -4.67 3.01
CA ALA A 93 5.96 -5.12 3.56
C ALA A 93 6.52 -6.32 2.78
N VAL A 94 5.68 -7.28 2.40
CA VAL A 94 6.09 -8.40 1.53
C VAL A 94 6.64 -7.88 0.19
N LEU A 95 5.99 -6.89 -0.42
CA LEU A 95 6.46 -6.27 -1.66
C LEU A 95 7.81 -5.57 -1.48
N VAL A 96 8.00 -4.84 -0.37
CA VAL A 96 9.28 -4.18 -0.05
C VAL A 96 10.39 -5.19 0.15
N LEU A 97 10.14 -6.26 0.91
CA LEU A 97 11.15 -7.31 1.12
C LEU A 97 11.52 -8.01 -0.19
N THR A 98 10.53 -8.20 -1.07
CA THR A 98 10.77 -8.82 -2.37
C THR A 98 11.53 -7.89 -3.32
N SER A 99 11.19 -6.59 -3.32
CA SER A 99 11.89 -5.59 -4.15
C SER A 99 13.33 -5.34 -3.71
N LEU A 100 13.64 -5.56 -2.43
CA LEU A 100 15.01 -5.54 -1.89
C LEU A 100 15.77 -6.85 -2.09
N GLY A 101 15.13 -7.90 -2.64
CA GLY A 101 15.73 -9.21 -2.82
C GLY A 101 15.92 -10.01 -1.52
N TRP A 102 15.30 -9.58 -0.42
CA TRP A 102 15.40 -10.25 0.88
C TRP A 102 14.39 -11.40 1.02
N LEU A 103 13.34 -11.39 0.21
CA LEU A 103 12.33 -12.42 0.15
C LEU A 103 12.16 -12.83 -1.32
N ASN A 104 12.34 -14.11 -1.61
CA ASN A 104 12.19 -14.64 -2.96
C ASN A 104 10.86 -15.40 -3.07
N ILE A 105 9.89 -14.82 -3.76
CA ILE A 105 8.60 -15.47 -4.06
C ILE A 105 8.72 -16.06 -5.46
N PRO A 106 8.60 -17.39 -5.61
CA PRO A 106 8.69 -18.02 -6.93
C PRO A 106 7.64 -17.44 -7.89
N GLY A 107 8.06 -17.13 -9.12
CA GLY A 107 7.20 -16.53 -10.15
C GLY A 107 7.63 -15.13 -10.59
N PHE A 108 8.93 -14.80 -10.49
CA PHE A 108 9.56 -13.61 -11.04
C PHE A 108 10.87 -14.01 -11.73
#